data_AF-A0A6I3DA96-F1
#
_entry.id   AF-A0A6I3DA96-F1
#
_cell.length_a   1.000
_cell.length_b   1.000
_cell.length_c   1.000
_cell.angle_alpha   90.00
_cell.angle_beta   90.00
_cell.angle_gamma   90.00
#
_symmetry.space_group_name_H-M   'P 1'
#
loop_
_entity.id
_entity.type
_entity.pdbx_description
1 polymer ?
#
loop_
_entity_poly.entity_id
_entity_poly.type
_entity_poly.pdbx_seq_one_letter_code
_entity_poly.pdbx_strand_id
1 'polypeptide(L)'
;MIGMGSIGRATLPLLDRHIAFDKSRAIALDPLSERKQYADEYGIAFQQVELTPENYVEILTPLLTNGEGQGFCVNLSVDTGSVDIMRLCRELNVLYIDTVVEPWPGLYYNQAIDNADRTNQFLRSQAVAERRRSPGGTTAVSCCGANPGMVSWFVKDALVRLNDEMGLGLETPAPADRDGWSRYMQSVGVKGIHIAERDTQRVTNPKPVDTFWNTWSVDGFISEGLQPAELGWGTHEKWMPENARRFADPESPAIYLESPGAETR
;
A
#
# COMPACT_ATOMS: atom_id res chain seq x y z
N MET A 1 5.91 -3.27 14.87
CA MET A 1 6.19 -2.73 13.54
C MET A 1 6.90 -3.81 12.74
N ILE A 2 6.39 -4.15 11.57
CA ILE A 2 7.00 -5.14 10.67
C ILE A 2 7.72 -4.35 9.57
N GLY A 3 9.01 -4.59 9.38
CA GLY A 3 9.87 -3.81 8.49
C GLY A 3 10.45 -2.55 9.15
N MET A 4 11.78 -2.42 9.09
CA MET A 4 12.54 -1.28 9.59
C MET A 4 13.43 -0.68 8.47
N GLY A 5 12.89 -0.68 7.25
CA GLY A 5 13.46 -0.06 6.05
C GLY A 5 13.38 1.48 6.07
N SER A 6 13.39 2.13 4.89
CA SER A 6 13.25 3.60 4.81
C SER A 6 11.99 4.12 5.50
N ILE A 7 10.84 3.48 5.24
CA ILE A 7 9.55 3.95 5.76
C ILE A 7 9.40 3.66 7.24
N GLY A 8 9.83 2.48 7.73
CA GLY A 8 9.86 2.15 9.17
C GLY A 8 10.66 3.18 9.96
N ARG A 9 11.86 3.52 9.49
CA ARG A 9 12.74 4.53 10.09
C ARG A 9 12.15 5.94 10.07
N ALA A 10 11.41 6.30 9.02
CA ALA A 10 10.74 7.60 8.94
C ALA A 10 9.45 7.67 9.77
N THR A 11 8.80 6.53 10.00
CA THR A 11 7.50 6.44 10.70
C THR A 11 7.65 6.33 12.20
N LEU A 12 8.61 5.54 12.69
CA LEU A 12 8.84 5.34 14.14
C LEU A 12 8.98 6.67 14.93
N PRO A 13 9.74 7.68 14.46
CA PRO A 13 9.85 8.96 15.15
C PRO A 13 8.52 9.72 15.21
N LEU A 14 7.66 9.55 14.20
CA LEU A 14 6.34 10.18 14.16
C LEU A 14 5.37 9.49 15.13
N LEU A 15 5.41 8.15 15.21
CA LEU A 15 4.65 7.39 16.19
C LEU A 15 5.05 7.81 17.61
N ASP A 16 6.35 7.84 17.91
CA ASP A 16 6.87 8.22 19.23
C ASP A 16 6.48 9.66 19.62
N ARG A 17 6.44 10.56 18.64
CA ARG A 17 6.05 11.96 18.85
C ARG A 17 4.55 12.14 19.07
N HIS A 18 3.70 11.43 18.31
CA HIS A 18 2.28 11.76 18.18
C HIS A 18 1.33 10.76 18.84
N ILE A 19 1.80 9.56 19.19
CA ILE A 19 0.98 8.50 19.77
C ILE A 19 1.61 8.06 21.08
N ALA A 20 0.89 8.16 22.19
CA ALA A 20 1.31 7.58 23.44
C ALA A 20 1.17 6.04 23.35
N PHE A 21 2.27 5.32 23.47
CA PHE A 21 2.29 3.86 23.57
C PHE A 21 3.32 3.39 24.59
N ASP A 22 3.15 2.16 25.07
CA ASP A 22 4.07 1.53 26.01
C ASP A 22 5.30 1.01 25.27
N LYS A 23 6.43 1.73 25.40
CA LYS A 23 7.70 1.37 24.75
C LYS A 23 8.21 -0.02 25.16
N SER A 24 7.90 -0.48 26.37
CA SER A 24 8.34 -1.80 26.84
C SER A 24 7.68 -2.96 26.08
N ARG A 25 6.56 -2.68 25.40
CA ARG A 25 5.81 -3.63 24.56
C ARG A 25 5.93 -3.33 23.07
N ALA A 26 6.61 -2.25 22.70
CA ALA A 26 6.87 -1.93 21.31
C ALA A 26 8.03 -2.78 20.78
N ILE A 27 7.83 -3.39 19.62
CA ILE A 27 8.82 -4.23 18.97
C ILE A 27 8.85 -3.98 17.46
N ALA A 28 10.06 -3.96 16.90
CA ALA A 28 10.33 -3.97 15.47
C ALA A 28 10.79 -5.37 15.01
N LEU A 29 10.29 -5.83 13.88
CA LEU A 29 10.66 -7.09 13.25
C LEU A 29 11.28 -6.78 11.88
N ASP A 30 12.48 -7.26 11.62
CA ASP A 30 13.16 -7.12 10.34
C ASP A 30 14.22 -8.22 10.18
N PRO A 31 14.43 -8.83 9.00
CA PRO A 31 15.44 -9.87 8.83
C PRO A 31 16.89 -9.34 8.90
N LEU A 32 17.10 -8.04 8.69
CA LEU A 32 18.42 -7.41 8.63
C LEU A 32 18.85 -6.89 10.00
N SER A 33 19.91 -7.47 10.57
CA SER A 33 20.37 -7.16 11.93
C SER A 33 20.86 -5.72 12.09
N GLU A 34 21.39 -5.10 11.03
CA GLU A 34 21.82 -3.70 11.03
C GLU A 34 20.67 -2.71 11.23
N ARG A 35 19.42 -3.14 11.09
CA ARG A 35 18.24 -2.30 11.35
C ARG A 35 17.96 -2.12 12.84
N LYS A 36 18.55 -2.97 13.70
CA LYS A 36 18.41 -2.89 15.16
C LYS A 36 18.76 -1.50 15.71
N GLN A 37 19.79 -0.86 15.16
CA GLN A 37 20.25 0.46 15.63
C GLN A 37 19.12 1.50 15.65
N TYR A 38 18.21 1.46 14.67
CA TYR A 38 17.11 2.42 14.57
C TYR A 38 16.01 2.15 15.61
N ALA A 39 15.80 0.90 16.01
CA ALA A 39 14.90 0.55 17.10
C ALA A 39 15.48 0.99 18.47
N ASP A 40 16.79 0.77 18.65
CA ASP A 40 17.52 1.13 19.87
C ASP A 40 17.48 2.65 20.14
N GLU A 41 17.61 3.48 19.09
CA GLU A 41 17.51 4.95 19.19
C GLU A 41 16.20 5.43 19.85
N TYR A 42 15.11 4.69 19.69
CA TYR A 42 13.79 5.03 20.25
C TYR A 42 13.42 4.20 21.48
N GLY A 43 14.30 3.30 21.91
CA GLY A 43 14.12 2.46 23.09
C GLY A 43 13.01 1.41 22.93
N ILE A 44 12.81 0.86 21.73
CA ILE A 44 11.88 -0.24 21.47
C ILE A 44 12.63 -1.54 21.21
N ALA A 45 11.99 -2.68 21.47
CA ALA A 45 12.61 -3.98 21.22
C ALA A 45 12.82 -4.23 19.71
N PHE A 46 13.75 -5.10 19.37
CA PHE A 46 14.01 -5.54 18.00
C PHE A 46 14.16 -7.06 17.97
N GLN A 47 13.49 -7.70 17.03
CA GLN A 47 13.65 -9.12 16.75
C GLN A 47 14.10 -9.29 15.31
N GLN A 48 15.29 -9.87 15.13
CA GLN A 48 15.78 -10.22 13.81
C GLN A 48 15.01 -11.45 13.31
N VAL A 49 14.07 -11.26 12.39
CA VAL A 49 13.25 -12.36 11.87
C VAL A 49 12.67 -12.02 10.50
N GLU A 50 12.66 -13.03 9.64
CA GLU A 50 11.91 -13.02 8.38
C GLU A 50 10.56 -13.67 8.62
N LEU A 51 9.46 -12.96 8.31
CA LEU A 51 8.13 -13.53 8.41
C LEU A 51 7.83 -14.34 7.14
N THR A 52 7.29 -15.53 7.32
CA THR A 52 6.93 -16.46 6.25
C THR A 52 5.51 -16.98 6.45
N PRO A 53 4.88 -17.57 5.42
CA PRO A 53 3.56 -18.21 5.57
C PRO A 53 3.50 -19.22 6.73
N GLU A 54 4.61 -19.90 7.02
CA GLU A 54 4.69 -20.96 8.02
C GLU A 54 4.85 -20.42 9.45
N ASN A 55 5.44 -19.24 9.64
CA ASN A 55 5.85 -18.76 10.96
C ASN A 55 5.06 -17.53 11.46
N TYR A 56 4.38 -16.79 10.59
CA TYR A 56 3.88 -15.46 10.95
C TYR A 56 2.84 -15.50 12.07
N VAL A 57 1.99 -16.53 12.12
CA VAL A 57 0.99 -16.69 13.18
C VAL A 57 1.67 -16.94 14.53
N GLU A 58 2.63 -17.86 14.58
CA GLU A 58 3.34 -18.22 15.80
C GLU A 58 4.14 -17.03 16.37
N ILE A 59 4.78 -16.26 15.48
CA ILE A 59 5.58 -15.11 15.88
C ILE A 59 4.70 -13.91 16.25
N LEU A 60 3.73 -13.54 15.41
CA LEU A 60 2.98 -12.30 15.60
C LEU A 60 1.95 -12.40 16.72
N THR A 61 1.29 -13.55 16.90
CA THR A 61 0.23 -13.69 17.91
C THR A 61 0.68 -13.28 19.32
N PRO A 62 1.76 -13.83 19.89
CA PRO A 62 2.21 -13.43 21.23
C PRO A 62 2.64 -11.97 21.29
N LEU A 63 3.28 -11.43 20.24
CA LEU A 63 3.71 -10.02 20.21
C LEU A 63 2.51 -9.05 20.17
N LEU A 64 1.49 -9.38 19.40
CA LEU A 64 0.30 -8.57 19.18
C LEU A 64 -0.71 -8.63 20.34
N THR A 65 -0.65 -9.68 21.16
CA THR A 65 -1.55 -9.90 22.31
C THR A 65 -0.87 -9.71 23.66
N ASN A 66 0.40 -9.26 23.67
CA ASN A 66 1.14 -9.07 24.90
C ASN A 66 0.62 -7.89 25.74
N GLY A 67 0.15 -8.19 26.94
CA GLY A 67 -0.31 -7.21 27.93
C GLY A 67 -1.72 -6.67 27.68
N GLU A 68 -2.07 -5.61 28.37
CA GLU A 68 -3.41 -5.00 28.33
C GLU A 68 -3.54 -3.95 27.21
N GLY A 69 -4.77 -3.73 26.74
CA GLY A 69 -5.10 -2.74 25.70
C GLY A 69 -5.25 -3.35 24.30
N GLN A 70 -5.31 -2.48 23.29
CA GLN A 70 -5.46 -2.88 21.89
C GLN A 70 -4.12 -2.79 21.17
N GLY A 71 -3.67 -3.90 20.59
CA GLY A 71 -2.47 -3.91 19.75
C GLY A 71 -2.66 -3.09 18.48
N PHE A 72 -1.54 -2.62 17.92
CA PHE A 72 -1.50 -1.96 16.61
C PHE A 72 -0.33 -2.50 15.79
N CYS A 73 -0.67 -3.27 14.74
CA CYS A 73 0.28 -3.74 13.75
C CYS A 73 0.49 -2.66 12.67
N VAL A 74 1.70 -2.11 12.65
CA VAL A 74 2.19 -1.19 11.61
C VAL A 74 3.08 -1.99 10.67
N ASN A 75 2.57 -2.32 9.49
CA ASN A 75 3.23 -3.16 8.50
C ASN A 75 3.87 -2.30 7.39
N LEU A 76 5.19 -2.25 7.37
CA LEU A 76 6.03 -1.45 6.48
C LEU A 76 7.16 -2.31 5.86
N SER A 77 6.89 -3.62 5.70
CA SER A 77 7.81 -4.58 5.09
C SER A 77 7.53 -4.79 3.60
N VAL A 78 8.47 -5.48 2.95
CA VAL A 78 8.31 -6.19 1.69
C VAL A 78 8.24 -7.69 1.98
N ASP A 79 7.89 -8.51 0.99
CA ASP A 79 7.97 -9.98 1.10
C ASP A 79 7.09 -10.58 2.23
N THR A 80 5.98 -9.92 2.56
CA THR A 80 5.04 -10.36 3.59
C THR A 80 3.60 -10.32 3.12
N GLY A 81 2.83 -11.39 3.33
CA GLY A 81 1.44 -11.48 2.90
C GLY A 81 0.51 -10.54 3.68
N SER A 82 0.22 -9.37 3.10
CA SER A 82 -0.55 -8.31 3.75
C SER A 82 -1.98 -8.75 4.11
N VAL A 83 -2.65 -9.50 3.24
CA VAL A 83 -4.02 -10.01 3.50
C VAL A 83 -4.03 -10.99 4.69
N ASP A 84 -3.01 -11.84 4.81
CA ASP A 84 -2.94 -12.83 5.89
C ASP A 84 -2.60 -12.17 7.24
N ILE A 85 -1.63 -11.25 7.26
CA ILE A 85 -1.28 -10.49 8.46
C ILE A 85 -2.45 -9.60 8.91
N MET A 86 -3.12 -8.94 7.96
CA MET A 86 -4.33 -8.15 8.23
C MET A 86 -5.45 -8.99 8.84
N ARG A 87 -5.69 -10.19 8.28
CA ARG A 87 -6.67 -11.15 8.81
C ARG A 87 -6.33 -11.53 10.24
N LEU A 88 -5.09 -11.94 10.50
CA LEU A 88 -4.62 -12.30 11.84
C LEU A 88 -4.83 -11.15 12.83
N CYS A 89 -4.46 -9.92 12.46
CA CYS A 89 -4.67 -8.75 13.30
C CYS A 89 -6.14 -8.56 13.66
N ARG A 90 -7.04 -8.65 12.66
CA ARG A 90 -8.48 -8.51 12.90
C ARG A 90 -9.05 -9.62 13.80
N GLU A 91 -8.60 -10.86 13.62
CA GLU A 91 -9.01 -12.00 14.46
C GLU A 91 -8.55 -11.84 15.92
N LEU A 92 -7.41 -11.18 16.14
CA LEU A 92 -6.86 -10.86 17.46
C LEU A 92 -7.37 -9.52 18.04
N ASN A 93 -8.33 -8.86 17.37
CA ASN A 93 -8.79 -7.51 17.72
C ASN A 93 -7.66 -6.44 17.79
N VAL A 94 -6.70 -6.55 16.89
CA VAL A 94 -5.56 -5.65 16.71
C VAL A 94 -5.78 -4.74 15.51
N LEU A 95 -5.50 -3.45 15.69
CA LEU A 95 -5.53 -2.48 14.59
C LEU A 95 -4.42 -2.82 13.59
N TYR A 96 -4.66 -2.58 12.31
CA TYR A 96 -3.69 -2.86 11.25
C TYR A 96 -3.58 -1.69 10.28
N ILE A 97 -2.37 -1.39 9.82
CA ILE A 97 -2.11 -0.48 8.72
C ILE A 97 -0.93 -0.98 7.87
N ASP A 98 -1.07 -0.88 6.55
CA ASP A 98 0.02 -1.06 5.59
C ASP A 98 0.03 0.06 4.53
N THR A 99 1.04 0.00 3.66
CA THR A 99 1.19 0.96 2.54
C THR A 99 1.07 0.31 1.16
N VAL A 100 0.89 -1.01 1.11
CA VAL A 100 0.83 -1.83 -0.10
C VAL A 100 0.07 -3.13 0.20
N VAL A 101 -0.61 -3.72 -0.79
CA VAL A 101 -1.08 -5.11 -0.70
C VAL A 101 0.03 -6.03 -1.18
N GLU A 102 0.96 -6.35 -0.28
CA GLU A 102 2.11 -7.19 -0.57
C GLU A 102 1.72 -8.69 -0.52
N PRO A 103 2.16 -9.53 -1.47
CA PRO A 103 2.04 -10.98 -1.41
C PRO A 103 3.17 -11.60 -0.58
N TRP A 104 3.02 -12.88 -0.25
CA TRP A 104 4.18 -13.69 0.16
C TRP A 104 5.17 -13.85 -1.01
N PRO A 105 6.46 -14.14 -0.72
CA PRO A 105 7.47 -14.29 -1.76
C PRO A 105 7.09 -15.30 -2.84
N GLY A 106 7.52 -15.01 -4.07
CA GLY A 106 7.33 -15.90 -5.22
C GLY A 106 6.22 -15.50 -6.19
N LEU A 107 5.46 -14.43 -5.93
CA LEU A 107 4.46 -13.93 -6.90
C LEU A 107 5.09 -13.03 -7.97
N TYR A 108 5.89 -12.03 -7.57
CA TYR A 108 6.37 -11.00 -8.49
C TYR A 108 7.29 -11.51 -9.61
N TYR A 109 8.08 -12.55 -9.35
CA TYR A 109 9.14 -13.02 -10.24
C TYR A 109 8.82 -14.37 -10.91
N ASN A 110 7.69 -14.97 -10.60
CA ASN A 110 7.35 -16.30 -11.12
C ASN A 110 6.73 -16.22 -12.50
N GLN A 111 7.54 -16.54 -13.51
CA GLN A 111 7.14 -16.54 -14.92
C GLN A 111 6.10 -17.61 -15.29
N ALA A 112 5.82 -18.57 -14.39
CA ALA A 112 4.75 -19.54 -14.58
C ALA A 112 3.37 -19.01 -14.17
N ILE A 113 3.30 -17.83 -13.52
CA ILE A 113 2.05 -17.17 -13.15
C ILE A 113 1.62 -16.25 -14.29
N ASP A 114 0.32 -16.26 -14.61
CA ASP A 114 -0.25 -15.38 -15.62
C ASP A 114 -0.08 -13.90 -15.24
N ASN A 115 0.07 -13.02 -16.24
CA ASN A 115 0.23 -11.59 -15.99
C ASN A 115 -0.96 -11.01 -15.20
N ALA A 116 -2.20 -11.46 -15.45
CA ALA A 116 -3.38 -10.99 -14.72
C ALA A 116 -3.25 -11.22 -13.21
N ASP A 117 -2.69 -12.37 -12.80
CA ASP A 117 -2.53 -12.77 -11.41
C ASP A 117 -1.31 -12.12 -10.73
N ARG A 118 -0.49 -11.40 -11.51
CA ARG A 118 0.63 -10.58 -11.03
C ARG A 118 0.28 -9.10 -10.91
N THR A 119 -0.96 -8.70 -11.20
CA THR A 119 -1.40 -7.29 -11.13
C THR A 119 -1.76 -6.84 -9.71
N ASN A 120 -1.73 -5.53 -9.49
CA ASN A 120 -2.23 -4.95 -8.25
C ASN A 120 -3.76 -5.05 -8.14
N GLN A 121 -4.51 -5.06 -9.24
CA GLN A 121 -5.95 -5.34 -9.20
C GLN A 121 -6.24 -6.76 -8.71
N PHE A 122 -5.44 -7.76 -9.09
CA PHE A 122 -5.56 -9.11 -8.51
C PHE A 122 -5.30 -9.09 -7.01
N LEU A 123 -4.19 -8.51 -6.56
CA LEU A 123 -3.84 -8.42 -5.14
C LEU A 123 -4.92 -7.65 -4.34
N ARG A 124 -5.38 -6.52 -4.86
CA ARG A 124 -6.49 -5.74 -4.31
C ARG A 124 -7.78 -6.55 -4.22
N SER A 125 -8.08 -7.39 -5.22
CA SER A 125 -9.27 -8.23 -5.20
C SER A 125 -9.28 -9.17 -4.00
N GLN A 126 -8.11 -9.67 -3.57
CA GLN A 126 -7.96 -10.50 -2.37
C GLN A 126 -8.28 -9.73 -1.10
N ALA A 127 -7.76 -8.49 -0.95
CA ALA A 127 -8.10 -7.63 0.18
C ALA A 127 -9.60 -7.26 0.21
N VAL A 128 -10.20 -7.01 -0.96
CA VAL A 128 -11.65 -6.76 -1.08
C VAL A 128 -12.47 -8.01 -0.72
N ALA A 129 -12.03 -9.19 -1.13
CA ALA A 129 -12.66 -10.46 -0.78
C ALA A 129 -12.59 -10.70 0.73
N GLU A 130 -11.46 -10.43 1.38
CA GLU A 130 -11.31 -10.51 2.83
C GLU A 130 -12.28 -9.58 3.57
N ARG A 131 -12.41 -8.31 3.12
CA ARG A 131 -13.41 -7.38 3.66
C ARG A 131 -14.85 -7.90 3.50
N ARG A 132 -15.18 -8.52 2.37
CA ARG A 132 -16.52 -9.10 2.12
C ARG A 132 -16.77 -10.32 3.01
N ARG A 133 -15.75 -11.14 3.26
CA ARG A 133 -15.79 -12.31 4.13
C ARG A 133 -16.02 -11.95 5.59
N SER A 134 -15.45 -10.84 6.05
CA SER A 134 -15.54 -10.35 7.43
C SER A 134 -15.94 -8.87 7.47
N PRO A 135 -17.23 -8.52 7.28
CA PRO A 135 -17.68 -7.14 7.30
C PRO A 135 -17.62 -6.54 8.72
N GLY A 136 -17.26 -5.26 8.83
CA GLY A 136 -17.12 -4.58 10.12
C GLY A 136 -15.89 -5.05 10.91
N GLY A 137 -16.00 -5.17 12.23
CA GLY A 137 -14.90 -5.61 13.11
C GLY A 137 -13.78 -4.58 13.28
N THR A 138 -12.64 -5.05 13.78
CA THR A 138 -11.48 -4.20 14.09
C THR A 138 -10.92 -3.53 12.84
N THR A 139 -10.58 -2.24 12.95
CA THR A 139 -10.15 -1.46 11.79
C THR A 139 -8.81 -1.96 11.26
N ALA A 140 -8.78 -2.21 9.95
CA ALA A 140 -7.58 -2.49 9.18
C ALA A 140 -7.54 -1.55 7.98
N VAL A 141 -6.47 -0.78 7.84
CA VAL A 141 -6.29 0.22 6.80
C VAL A 141 -5.29 -0.29 5.78
N SER A 142 -5.78 -0.64 4.59
CA SER A 142 -4.94 -1.09 3.48
C SER A 142 -4.46 0.10 2.64
N CYS A 143 -3.22 0.08 2.18
CA CYS A 143 -2.64 0.99 1.21
C CYS A 143 -2.72 2.47 1.64
N CYS A 144 -2.22 2.77 2.84
CA CYS A 144 -2.25 4.10 3.45
C CYS A 144 -0.85 4.70 3.61
N GLY A 145 -0.13 4.83 2.49
CA GLY A 145 1.11 5.59 2.38
C GLY A 145 0.88 6.95 1.70
N ALA A 146 1.82 7.35 0.86
CA ALA A 146 1.66 8.52 -0.01
C ALA A 146 0.76 8.18 -1.22
N ASN A 147 1.17 7.21 -2.02
CA ASN A 147 0.53 6.77 -3.27
C ASN A 147 0.77 5.28 -3.49
N PRO A 148 -0.08 4.39 -2.94
CA PRO A 148 -1.47 4.64 -2.54
C PRO A 148 -1.62 5.22 -1.12
N GLY A 149 -2.73 5.93 -0.88
CA GLY A 149 -3.04 6.56 0.41
C GLY A 149 -3.39 8.04 0.26
N MET A 150 -2.47 8.93 0.66
CA MET A 150 -2.63 10.40 0.64
C MET A 150 -3.22 10.95 -0.66
N VAL A 151 -2.81 10.42 -1.83
CA VAL A 151 -3.35 10.87 -3.13
C VAL A 151 -4.86 10.69 -3.27
N SER A 152 -5.48 9.74 -2.56
CA SER A 152 -6.93 9.60 -2.53
C SER A 152 -7.61 10.76 -1.79
N TRP A 153 -6.95 11.32 -0.78
CA TRP A 153 -7.43 12.52 -0.08
C TRP A 153 -7.27 13.76 -0.97
N PHE A 154 -6.15 13.85 -1.69
CA PHE A 154 -5.93 14.91 -2.68
C PHE A 154 -6.97 14.88 -3.79
N VAL A 155 -7.42 13.72 -4.27
CA VAL A 155 -8.50 13.65 -5.26
C VAL A 155 -9.79 14.27 -4.71
N LYS A 156 -10.18 13.98 -3.46
CA LYS A 156 -11.37 14.60 -2.85
C LYS A 156 -11.22 16.12 -2.73
N ASP A 157 -10.08 16.60 -2.24
CA ASP A 157 -9.80 18.03 -2.13
C ASP A 157 -9.80 18.73 -3.49
N ALA A 158 -9.15 18.13 -4.50
CA ALA A 158 -9.09 18.65 -5.87
C ALA A 158 -10.48 18.74 -6.51
N LEU A 159 -11.36 17.75 -6.28
CA LEU A 159 -12.72 17.80 -6.80
C LEU A 159 -13.53 18.97 -6.21
N VAL A 160 -13.41 19.21 -4.91
CA VAL A 160 -14.07 20.34 -4.24
C VAL A 160 -13.55 21.66 -4.80
N ARG A 161 -12.24 21.82 -4.93
CA ARG A 161 -11.63 23.02 -5.52
C ARG A 161 -12.07 23.25 -6.96
N LEU A 162 -12.08 22.20 -7.78
CA LEU A 162 -12.50 22.28 -9.18
C LEU A 162 -13.96 22.73 -9.31
N ASN A 163 -14.86 22.22 -8.47
CA ASN A 163 -16.25 22.67 -8.42
C ASN A 163 -16.37 24.15 -8.12
N ASP A 164 -15.62 24.64 -7.13
CA ASP A 164 -15.65 26.03 -6.69
C ASP A 164 -15.04 26.97 -7.75
N GLU A 165 -13.88 26.62 -8.30
CA GLU A 165 -13.17 27.42 -9.31
C GLU A 165 -13.93 27.51 -10.64
N MET A 166 -14.63 26.43 -11.02
CA MET A 166 -15.47 26.42 -12.22
C MET A 166 -16.88 26.98 -11.98
N GLY A 167 -17.24 27.31 -10.73
CA GLY A 167 -18.55 27.85 -10.38
C GLY A 167 -19.71 26.90 -10.70
N LEU A 168 -19.51 25.58 -10.53
CA LEU A 168 -20.52 24.58 -10.90
C LEU A 168 -21.69 24.50 -9.90
N GLY A 169 -21.51 25.00 -8.68
CA GLY A 169 -22.57 25.06 -7.67
C GLY A 169 -23.04 23.70 -7.16
N LEU A 170 -22.20 22.65 -7.26
CA LEU A 170 -22.52 21.32 -6.77
C LEU A 170 -22.37 21.26 -5.24
N GLU A 171 -23.28 20.56 -4.57
CA GLU A 171 -23.19 20.30 -3.13
C GLU A 171 -22.11 19.24 -2.86
N THR A 172 -21.22 19.51 -1.89
CA THR A 172 -20.15 18.58 -1.53
C THR A 172 -20.74 17.34 -0.83
N PRO A 173 -20.47 16.11 -1.30
CA PRO A 173 -20.99 14.91 -0.68
C PRO A 173 -20.45 14.69 0.74
N ALA A 174 -21.21 13.98 1.57
CA ALA A 174 -20.74 13.57 2.89
C ALA A 174 -19.47 12.71 2.80
N PRO A 175 -18.55 12.75 3.79
CA PRO A 175 -17.28 12.02 3.71
C PRO A 175 -17.41 10.51 3.45
N ALA A 176 -18.47 9.89 3.98
CA ALA A 176 -18.78 8.47 3.85
C ALA A 176 -19.65 8.11 2.63
N ASP A 177 -20.19 9.10 1.90
CA ASP A 177 -21.08 8.85 0.75
C ASP A 177 -20.27 8.57 -0.52
N ARG A 178 -19.79 7.32 -0.65
CA ARG A 178 -19.01 6.87 -1.81
C ARG A 178 -19.72 7.15 -3.14
N ASP A 179 -21.01 6.86 -3.23
CA ASP A 179 -21.75 7.01 -4.49
C ASP A 179 -21.99 8.49 -4.81
N GLY A 180 -22.16 9.33 -3.78
CA GLY A 180 -22.14 10.78 -3.89
C GLY A 180 -20.83 11.31 -4.47
N TRP A 181 -19.68 10.86 -3.96
CA TRP A 181 -18.36 11.23 -4.51
C TRP A 181 -18.18 10.81 -5.97
N SER A 182 -18.66 9.62 -6.35
CA SER A 182 -18.62 9.17 -7.75
C SER A 182 -19.44 10.07 -8.69
N ARG A 183 -20.69 10.40 -8.30
CA ARG A 183 -21.55 11.33 -9.07
C ARG A 183 -20.98 12.74 -9.10
N TYR A 184 -20.37 13.19 -8.01
CA TYR A 184 -19.72 14.48 -7.91
C TYR A 184 -18.57 14.58 -8.91
N MET A 185 -17.66 13.60 -8.93
CA MET A 185 -16.55 13.53 -9.89
C MET A 185 -17.04 13.51 -11.36
N GLN A 186 -18.12 12.78 -11.64
CA GLN A 186 -18.74 12.77 -12.97
C GLN A 186 -19.30 14.16 -13.33
N SER A 187 -19.96 14.83 -12.40
CA SER A 187 -20.59 16.14 -12.61
C SER A 187 -19.56 17.26 -12.80
N VAL A 188 -18.40 17.14 -12.12
CA VAL A 188 -17.24 18.01 -12.35
C VAL A 188 -16.63 17.79 -13.74
N GLY A 189 -16.93 16.67 -14.41
CA GLY A 189 -16.47 16.38 -15.77
C GLY A 189 -15.05 15.80 -15.84
N VAL A 190 -14.54 15.22 -14.74
CA VAL A 190 -13.22 14.60 -14.73
C VAL A 190 -13.23 13.30 -15.55
N LYS A 191 -12.38 13.24 -16.57
CA LYS A 191 -12.26 12.07 -17.47
C LYS A 191 -11.24 11.06 -16.96
N GLY A 192 -10.13 11.54 -16.43
CA GLY A 192 -9.03 10.73 -15.93
C GLY A 192 -8.24 11.48 -14.86
N ILE A 193 -7.44 10.73 -14.10
CA ILE A 193 -6.57 11.26 -13.05
C ILE A 193 -5.22 10.57 -13.24
N HIS A 194 -4.15 11.36 -13.32
CA HIS A 194 -2.80 10.85 -13.16
C HIS A 194 -2.35 11.07 -11.73
N ILE A 195 -1.70 10.06 -11.16
CA ILE A 195 -0.84 10.25 -9.98
C ILE A 195 0.48 10.83 -10.50
N ALA A 196 0.48 12.13 -10.73
CA ALA A 196 1.58 12.83 -11.39
C ALA A 196 2.69 13.18 -10.39
N GLU A 197 3.71 12.34 -10.33
CA GLU A 197 4.86 12.52 -9.44
C GLU A 197 6.13 12.87 -10.21
N ARG A 198 6.93 13.76 -9.62
CA ARG A 198 8.28 14.06 -10.08
C ARG A 198 9.23 14.22 -8.90
N ASP A 199 10.02 13.19 -8.63
CA ASP A 199 11.13 13.30 -7.69
C ASP A 199 12.31 14.05 -8.36
N THR A 200 12.84 15.05 -7.66
CA THR A 200 13.99 15.87 -8.10
C THR A 200 15.15 15.82 -7.12
N GLN A 201 15.05 14.96 -6.10
CA GLN A 201 16.14 14.71 -5.16
C GLN A 201 17.35 14.19 -5.91
N ARG A 202 18.52 14.65 -5.46
CA ARG A 202 19.82 14.30 -6.03
C ARG A 202 20.83 14.19 -4.91
N VAL A 203 21.79 13.30 -5.07
CA VAL A 203 22.94 13.21 -4.18
C VAL A 203 24.14 13.95 -4.76
N THR A 204 25.16 14.20 -3.94
CA THR A 204 26.37 14.92 -4.33
C THR A 204 27.32 14.08 -5.17
N ASN A 205 27.31 12.76 -4.98
CA ASN A 205 28.18 11.83 -5.68
C ASN A 205 27.47 11.29 -6.93
N PRO A 206 28.19 11.06 -8.04
CA PRO A 206 27.61 10.43 -9.21
C PRO A 206 27.12 9.01 -8.88
N LYS A 207 26.07 8.57 -9.58
CA LYS A 207 25.56 7.20 -9.48
C LYS A 207 26.66 6.19 -9.84
N PRO A 208 27.01 5.24 -8.97
CA PRO A 208 27.94 4.16 -9.29
C PRO A 208 27.42 3.27 -10.41
N VAL A 209 28.37 2.67 -11.13
CA VAL A 209 28.11 1.57 -12.08
C VAL A 209 27.55 0.37 -11.31
N ASP A 210 26.68 -0.41 -11.94
CA ASP A 210 26.09 -1.64 -11.39
C ASP A 210 25.39 -1.48 -10.03
N THR A 211 24.85 -0.29 -9.77
CA THR A 211 24.07 -0.01 -8.54
C THR A 211 22.70 0.55 -8.90
N PHE A 212 21.63 0.05 -8.27
CA PHE A 212 20.31 0.66 -8.38
C PHE A 212 20.13 1.69 -7.27
N TRP A 213 19.74 2.92 -7.61
CA TRP A 213 19.47 3.99 -6.65
C TRP A 213 18.00 4.38 -6.72
N ASN A 214 17.40 4.54 -5.56
CA ASN A 214 16.06 5.06 -5.40
C ASN A 214 15.97 5.86 -4.08
N THR A 215 14.97 6.71 -3.95
CA THR A 215 14.71 7.49 -2.72
C THR A 215 13.85 6.73 -1.71
N TRP A 216 13.34 5.58 -2.12
CA TRP A 216 12.61 4.61 -1.29
C TRP A 216 13.01 3.18 -1.67
N SER A 217 12.21 2.17 -1.29
CA SER A 217 12.55 0.75 -1.45
C SER A 217 12.99 0.43 -2.89
N VAL A 218 14.20 -0.10 -3.04
CA VAL A 218 14.70 -0.57 -4.35
C VAL A 218 13.98 -1.85 -4.73
N ASP A 219 13.89 -2.82 -3.81
CA ASP A 219 13.25 -4.10 -4.08
C ASP A 219 11.75 -3.92 -4.36
N GLY A 220 11.07 -3.08 -3.58
CA GLY A 220 9.67 -2.73 -3.82
C GLY A 220 9.46 -2.09 -5.18
N PHE A 221 10.30 -1.10 -5.55
CA PHE A 221 10.21 -0.41 -6.84
C PHE A 221 10.52 -1.31 -8.03
N ILE A 222 11.48 -2.23 -7.91
CA ILE A 222 11.78 -3.21 -8.96
C ILE A 222 10.63 -4.22 -9.09
N SER A 223 10.12 -4.75 -7.97
CA SER A 223 8.97 -5.66 -7.97
C SER A 223 7.77 -5.04 -8.69
N GLU A 224 7.36 -3.83 -8.32
CA GLU A 224 6.22 -3.16 -8.96
C GLU A 224 6.52 -2.75 -10.41
N GLY A 225 7.76 -2.31 -10.69
CA GLY A 225 8.16 -1.88 -12.02
C GLY A 225 8.15 -3.03 -13.04
N LEU A 226 8.35 -4.26 -12.57
CA LEU A 226 8.30 -5.49 -13.36
C LEU A 226 6.91 -6.16 -13.37
N GLN A 227 5.95 -5.66 -12.60
CA GLN A 227 4.54 -6.01 -12.78
C GLN A 227 4.04 -5.45 -14.13
N PRO A 228 2.97 -6.04 -14.69
CA PRO A 228 2.28 -5.46 -15.84
C PRO A 228 1.93 -3.99 -15.62
N ALA A 229 2.09 -3.15 -16.64
CA ALA A 229 1.58 -1.79 -16.60
C ALA A 229 0.06 -1.82 -16.39
N GLU A 230 -0.44 -1.04 -15.45
CA GLU A 230 -1.80 -1.18 -14.97
C GLU A 230 -2.47 0.19 -14.78
N LEU A 231 -3.76 0.27 -15.13
CA LEU A 231 -4.53 1.49 -14.95
C LEU A 231 -6.02 1.22 -14.74
N GLY A 232 -6.63 2.07 -13.92
CA GLY A 232 -8.09 2.22 -13.89
C GLY A 232 -8.58 2.69 -15.26
N TRP A 233 -9.59 2.03 -15.82
CA TRP A 233 -10.02 2.27 -17.19
C TRP A 233 -11.26 3.17 -17.23
N GLY A 234 -11.08 4.39 -17.71
CA GLY A 234 -12.16 5.38 -17.81
C GLY A 234 -13.22 4.99 -18.85
N THR A 235 -14.49 5.22 -18.54
CA THR A 235 -15.60 4.99 -19.48
C THR A 235 -15.56 5.89 -20.72
N HIS A 236 -14.75 6.95 -20.68
CA HIS A 236 -14.56 7.87 -21.80
C HIS A 236 -13.57 7.35 -22.85
N GLU A 237 -12.77 6.33 -22.52
CA GLU A 237 -11.74 5.79 -23.39
C GLU A 237 -12.35 4.98 -24.54
N LYS A 238 -11.87 5.22 -25.76
CA LYS A 238 -12.42 4.61 -27.00
C LYS A 238 -11.44 3.68 -27.71
N TRP A 239 -10.23 3.56 -27.19
CA TRP A 239 -9.16 2.80 -27.80
C TRP A 239 -8.24 2.27 -26.69
N MET A 240 -7.71 1.06 -26.86
CA MET A 240 -6.63 0.49 -26.05
C MET A 240 -5.65 -0.23 -26.98
N PRO A 241 -4.35 -0.35 -26.62
CA PRO A 241 -3.37 -1.01 -27.47
C PRO A 241 -3.63 -2.52 -27.59
N GLU A 242 -3.05 -3.15 -28.60
CA GLU A 242 -3.23 -4.59 -28.89
C GLU A 242 -2.76 -5.50 -27.75
N ASN A 243 -1.80 -5.06 -26.94
CA ASN A 243 -1.30 -5.78 -25.77
C ASN A 243 -2.06 -5.45 -24.48
N ALA A 244 -3.13 -4.64 -24.54
CA ALA A 244 -4.01 -4.42 -23.40
C ALA A 244 -4.93 -5.63 -23.17
N ARG A 245 -5.20 -5.92 -21.90
CA ARG A 245 -6.04 -7.02 -21.46
C ARG A 245 -7.04 -6.52 -20.43
N ARG A 246 -8.25 -7.05 -20.53
CA ARG A 246 -9.27 -6.93 -19.49
C ARG A 246 -9.18 -8.13 -18.56
N PHE A 247 -9.61 -7.95 -17.33
CA PHE A 247 -9.75 -9.05 -16.38
C PHE A 247 -10.95 -9.92 -16.73
N ALA A 248 -10.94 -11.17 -16.27
CA ALA A 248 -12.06 -12.10 -16.44
C ALA A 248 -13.34 -11.61 -15.72
N ASP A 249 -13.19 -10.88 -14.61
CA ASP A 249 -14.28 -10.17 -13.97
C ASP A 249 -14.65 -8.92 -14.81
N PRO A 250 -15.83 -8.89 -15.47
CA PRO A 250 -16.25 -7.75 -16.29
C PRO A 250 -16.49 -6.48 -15.47
N GLU A 251 -16.68 -6.60 -14.15
CA GLU A 251 -16.85 -5.46 -13.23
C GLU A 251 -15.51 -4.92 -12.71
N SER A 252 -14.38 -5.49 -13.16
CA SER A 252 -13.07 -4.98 -12.81
C SER A 252 -12.91 -3.53 -13.32
N PRO A 253 -12.52 -2.57 -12.46
CA PRO A 253 -12.37 -1.18 -12.83
C PRO A 253 -11.09 -0.89 -13.62
N ALA A 254 -10.28 -1.90 -13.92
CA ALA A 254 -8.94 -1.74 -14.46
C ALA A 254 -8.70 -2.58 -15.73
N ILE A 255 -7.66 -2.20 -16.45
CA ILE A 255 -7.00 -3.03 -17.47
C ILE A 255 -5.52 -3.14 -17.12
N TYR A 256 -4.82 -4.08 -17.75
CA TYR A 256 -3.37 -4.15 -17.71
C TYR A 256 -2.80 -4.32 -19.11
N LEU A 257 -1.52 -4.01 -19.29
CA LEU A 257 -0.78 -4.24 -20.53
C LEU A 257 0.20 -5.39 -20.31
N GLU A 258 0.38 -6.23 -21.32
CA GLU A 258 1.40 -7.29 -21.32
C GLU A 258 2.82 -6.73 -21.53
N SER A 259 3.19 -5.74 -20.72
CA SER A 259 4.51 -5.10 -20.69
C SER A 259 4.82 -4.58 -19.28
N PRO A 260 6.10 -4.53 -18.87
CA PRO A 260 6.48 -3.99 -17.55
C PRO A 260 6.07 -2.52 -17.38
N GLY A 261 5.56 -2.17 -16.19
CA GLY A 261 5.14 -0.82 -15.84
C GLY A 261 6.27 0.21 -15.96
N ALA A 262 7.46 -0.10 -15.41
CA ALA A 262 8.59 0.83 -15.39
C ALA A 262 9.22 1.09 -16.78
N GLU A 263 8.87 0.31 -17.80
CA GLU A 263 9.31 0.50 -19.20
C GLU A 263 8.22 1.15 -20.08
N THR A 264 7.01 1.34 -19.54
CA THR A 264 5.87 1.93 -20.26
C THR A 264 5.82 3.44 -20.04
N ARG A 265 5.68 4.25 -21.10
CA ARG A 265 5.69 5.72 -21.07
C ARG A 265 4.54 6.32 -21.85
#